data_AF-R9MHA0-F1
#
_entry.id   AF-R9MHA0-F1
#
_cell.length_a   1.000
_cell.length_b   1.000
_cell.length_c   1.000
_cell.angle_alpha   90.00
_cell.angle_beta   90.00
_cell.angle_gamma   90.00
#
_symmetry.space_group_name_H-M   'P 1'
#
loop_
_entity.id
_entity.type
_entity.pdbx_description
1 polymer ?
#
loop_
_entity_poly.entity_id
_entity_poly.type
_entity_poly.pdbx_seq_one_letter_code
_entity_poly.pdbx_strand_id
1 'polypeptide(L)'
;MKNSRNERIVLDSWRRCAQAGLSPDSTRQLYPLSDQQLKTLCEQSHNNISAFESCAVPTAASLPKASAFLLVSQQGILLKKNT
;
A
#
# COMPACT_ATOMS: atom_id res chain seq x y z
N MET A 1 11.50 7.70 -27.89
CA MET A 1 11.07 8.68 -26.84
C MET A 1 9.96 8.11 -25.96
N LYS A 2 10.16 6.96 -25.27
CA LYS A 2 9.13 6.32 -24.41
C LYS A 2 9.26 6.63 -22.90
N ASN A 3 10.35 7.28 -22.47
CA ASN A 3 10.65 7.49 -21.04
C ASN A 3 10.06 8.77 -20.41
N SER A 4 9.58 9.72 -21.21
CA SER A 4 9.20 11.06 -20.70
C SER A 4 7.93 11.08 -19.84
N ARG A 5 7.00 10.10 -20.03
CA ARG A 5 5.75 10.05 -19.26
C ARG A 5 5.96 9.56 -17.83
N ASN A 6 6.68 8.45 -17.65
CA ASN A 6 6.93 7.90 -16.32
C ASN A 6 7.80 8.83 -15.50
N GLU A 7 8.81 9.42 -16.12
CA GLU A 7 9.66 10.46 -15.51
C GLU A 7 8.81 11.64 -15.03
N ARG A 8 7.90 12.16 -15.87
CA ARG A 8 6.99 13.25 -15.47
C ARG A 8 6.11 12.86 -14.27
N ILE A 9 5.56 11.64 -14.27
CA ILE A 9 4.72 11.14 -13.15
C ILE A 9 5.53 11.11 -11.84
N VAL A 10 6.77 10.62 -11.88
CA VAL A 10 7.66 10.56 -10.72
C VAL A 10 8.00 11.98 -10.23
N LEU A 11 8.43 12.87 -11.12
CA LEU A 11 8.78 14.24 -10.78
C LEU A 11 7.59 15.02 -10.21
N ASP A 12 6.39 14.86 -10.77
CA ASP A 12 5.17 15.46 -10.23
C ASP A 12 4.82 14.89 -8.85
N SER A 13 5.07 13.59 -8.61
CA SER A 13 4.90 12.97 -7.28
C SER A 13 5.87 13.55 -6.26
N TRP A 14 7.14 13.68 -6.61
CA TRP A 14 8.16 14.27 -5.73
C TRP A 14 7.84 15.73 -5.39
N ARG A 15 7.38 16.51 -6.37
CA ARG A 15 6.94 17.90 -6.14
C ARG A 15 5.82 17.96 -5.09
N ARG A 16 4.80 17.10 -5.20
CA ARG A 16 3.70 17.05 -4.22
C ARG A 16 4.19 16.67 -2.82
N CYS A 17 5.11 15.70 -2.72
CA CYS A 17 5.68 15.31 -1.44
C CYS A 17 6.45 16.46 -0.78
N ALA A 18 7.27 17.19 -1.54
CA ALA A 18 8.01 18.35 -1.05
C ALA A 18 7.07 19.47 -0.56
N GLN A 19 6.00 19.76 -1.32
CA GLN A 19 4.97 20.73 -0.93
C GLN A 19 4.23 20.34 0.35
N ALA A 20 4.02 19.05 0.57
CA ALA A 20 3.41 18.51 1.80
C ALA A 20 4.40 18.43 2.99
N GLY A 21 5.66 18.86 2.81
CA GLY A 21 6.70 18.78 3.84
C GLY A 21 7.01 17.34 4.26
N LEU A 22 6.84 16.37 3.35
CA LEU A 22 7.24 14.99 3.60
C LEU A 22 8.76 14.87 3.44
N SER A 23 9.45 14.54 4.53
CA SER A 23 10.89 14.26 4.50
C SER A 23 11.15 12.89 3.85
N PRO A 24 12.20 12.73 3.03
CA PRO A 24 12.62 11.41 2.54
C PRO A 24 13.04 10.46 3.68
N ASP A 25 13.54 11.00 4.80
CA ASP A 25 14.03 10.23 5.95
C ASP A 25 12.97 10.06 7.04
N SER A 26 11.71 9.95 6.64
CA SER A 26 10.62 10.02 7.60
C SER A 26 10.56 8.77 8.48
N THR A 27 11.11 8.89 9.68
CA THR A 27 10.69 8.13 10.87
C THR A 27 9.29 8.52 11.35
N ARG A 28 8.52 9.29 10.55
CA ARG A 28 7.14 9.68 10.91
C ARG A 28 6.38 8.42 11.29
N GLN A 29 5.80 8.50 12.49
CA GLN A 29 4.80 7.55 12.93
C GLN A 29 3.76 7.41 11.82
N LEU A 30 3.58 6.16 11.37
CA LEU A 30 2.41 5.78 10.60
C LEU A 30 1.18 6.26 11.38
N TYR A 31 0.27 6.99 10.74
CA TYR A 31 -0.99 7.41 11.36
C TYR A 31 -1.83 6.15 11.60
N PRO A 32 -1.84 5.58 12.81
CA PRO A 32 -2.49 4.31 13.04
C PRO A 32 -4.00 4.56 13.15
N LEU A 33 -4.78 3.69 12.54
CA LEU A 33 -6.23 3.69 12.76
C LEU A 33 -6.53 3.23 14.19
N SER A 34 -7.65 3.69 14.74
CA SER A 34 -8.18 3.04 15.94
C SER A 34 -8.65 1.62 15.60
N ASP A 35 -8.66 0.73 16.58
CA ASP A 35 -9.12 -0.66 16.39
C ASP A 35 -10.53 -0.74 15.81
N GLN A 36 -11.42 0.18 16.22
CA GLN A 36 -12.78 0.26 15.71
C GLN A 36 -12.82 0.66 14.24
N GLN A 37 -12.03 1.66 13.84
CA GLN A 37 -11.93 2.08 12.44
C GLN A 37 -11.37 0.96 11.57
N LEU A 38 -10.34 0.26 12.07
CA LEU A 38 -9.76 -0.88 11.37
C LEU A 38 -10.77 -2.02 11.21
N LYS A 39 -11.50 -2.36 12.27
CA LYS A 39 -12.54 -3.41 12.23
C LYS A 39 -13.61 -3.09 11.18
N THR A 40 -14.18 -1.88 11.23
CA THR A 40 -15.19 -1.46 10.25
C THR A 40 -14.65 -1.51 8.83
N LEU A 41 -13.41 -1.07 8.61
CA LEU A 41 -12.78 -1.09 7.30
C LEU A 41 -12.56 -2.51 6.77
N CYS A 42 -12.14 -3.44 7.65
CA CYS A 42 -11.99 -4.85 7.32
C CYS A 42 -13.33 -5.51 6.98
N GLU A 43 -14.39 -5.20 7.71
CA GLU A 43 -15.75 -5.69 7.43
C GLU A 43 -16.24 -5.18 6.07
N GLN A 44 -16.08 -3.89 5.78
CA GLN A 44 -16.43 -3.29 4.49
C GLN A 44 -15.62 -3.86 3.33
N SER A 45 -14.37 -4.23 3.59
CA SER A 45 -13.44 -4.75 2.57
C SER A 45 -13.39 -6.28 2.51
N HIS A 46 -14.28 -6.98 3.22
CA HIS A 46 -14.21 -8.42 3.42
C HIS A 46 -14.05 -9.22 2.12
N ASN A 47 -14.85 -8.89 1.10
CA ASN A 47 -14.82 -9.57 -0.19
C ASN A 47 -13.47 -9.39 -0.90
N ASN A 48 -12.89 -8.19 -0.84
CA ASN A 48 -11.59 -7.89 -1.43
C ASN A 48 -10.46 -8.60 -0.68
N ILE A 49 -10.55 -8.67 0.65
CA ILE A 49 -9.58 -9.40 1.48
C ILE A 49 -9.62 -10.89 1.14
N SER A 50 -10.81 -11.48 1.09
CA SER A 50 -11.00 -12.90 0.75
C SER A 50 -10.47 -13.24 -0.65
N ALA A 51 -10.81 -12.43 -1.65
CA ALA A 51 -10.30 -12.59 -3.02
C ALA A 51 -8.78 -12.38 -3.12
N PHE A 52 -8.23 -11.45 -2.34
CA PHE A 52 -6.79 -11.24 -2.28
C PHE A 52 -6.10 -12.45 -1.67
N GLU A 53 -6.61 -13.01 -0.56
CA GLU A 53 -6.00 -14.16 0.10
C GLU A 53 -5.98 -15.40 -0.81
N SER A 54 -7.06 -15.68 -1.53
CA SER A 54 -7.13 -16.82 -2.45
C SER A 54 -6.09 -16.76 -3.57
N CYS A 55 -5.73 -15.55 -4.02
CA CYS A 55 -4.72 -15.34 -5.08
C CYS A 55 -3.30 -15.14 -4.53
N ALA A 56 -3.16 -14.41 -3.43
CA ALA A 56 -1.86 -13.96 -2.91
C ALA A 56 -1.14 -15.07 -2.14
N VAL A 57 -1.85 -15.91 -1.37
CA VAL A 57 -1.23 -17.02 -0.61
C VAL A 57 -0.45 -17.99 -1.51
N PRO A 58 -1.02 -18.57 -2.58
CA PRO A 58 -0.28 -19.52 -3.41
C PRO A 58 0.89 -18.84 -4.14
N THR A 59 0.73 -17.56 -4.51
CA THR A 59 1.77 -16.79 -5.18
C THR A 59 2.91 -16.45 -4.21
N ALA A 60 2.61 -16.02 -2.99
CA ALA A 60 3.60 -15.69 -1.96
C ALA A 60 4.50 -16.89 -1.64
N ALA A 61 3.92 -18.09 -1.53
CA ALA A 61 4.66 -19.33 -1.28
C ALA A 61 5.71 -19.65 -2.36
N SER A 62 5.56 -19.10 -3.57
CA SER A 62 6.49 -19.27 -4.68
C SER A 62 7.59 -18.19 -4.77
N LEU A 63 7.48 -17.13 -3.98
CA LEU A 63 8.41 -16.00 -4.00
C LEU A 63 9.49 -16.11 -2.92
N PRO A 64 10.62 -15.38 -3.06
CA PRO A 64 11.60 -15.25 -2.00
C PRO A 64 10.97 -14.68 -0.72
N LYS A 65 11.44 -15.12 0.45
CA LYS A 65 10.96 -14.65 1.78
C LYS A 65 11.07 -13.14 2.02
N ALA A 66 11.82 -12.43 1.18
CA ALA A 66 11.96 -10.97 1.23
C ALA A 66 10.80 -10.23 0.53
N SER A 67 9.89 -10.96 -0.13
CA SER A 67 8.74 -10.40 -0.84
C SER A 67 7.50 -10.39 0.03
N ALA A 68 6.59 -9.46 -0.23
CA ALA A 68 5.27 -9.45 0.37
C ALA A 68 4.24 -8.93 -0.64
N PHE A 69 3.04 -9.50 -0.60
CA PHE A 69 1.87 -8.92 -1.24
C PHE A 69 1.12 -8.07 -0.24
N LEU A 70 0.73 -6.86 -0.65
CA LEU A 70 0.00 -5.90 0.15
C LEU A 70 -1.35 -5.61 -0.51
N LEU A 71 -2.43 -5.77 0.24
CA LEU A 71 -3.73 -5.23 -0.12
C LEU A 71 -3.89 -3.88 0.57
N VAL A 72 -4.08 -2.82 -0.21
CA VAL A 72 -4.17 -1.45 0.27
C VAL A 72 -5.50 -0.85 -0.20
N SER A 73 -6.17 -0.08 0.66
CA SER A 73 -7.38 0.66 0.30
C SER A 73 -7.07 1.81 -0.66
N GLN A 74 -8.11 2.40 -1.25
CA GLN A 74 -7.97 3.57 -2.12
C GLN A 74 -7.29 4.77 -1.42
N GLN A 75 -7.40 4.86 -0.10
CA GLN A 75 -6.79 5.93 0.70
C GLN A 75 -5.35 5.61 1.14
N GLY A 76 -4.78 4.48 0.70
CA GLY A 76 -3.43 4.08 1.09
C GLY A 76 -3.35 3.34 2.43
N ILE A 77 -4.47 2.85 2.98
CA ILE A 77 -4.49 2.10 4.24
C ILE A 77 -4.16 0.63 3.96
N LEU A 78 -3.19 0.07 4.68
CA LEU A 78 -2.86 -1.35 4.60
C LEU A 78 -3.99 -2.20 5.23
N LEU A 79 -4.64 -3.04 4.43
CA LEU A 79 -5.72 -3.92 4.85
C LEU A 79 -5.24 -5.33 5.17
N LYS A 80 -4.32 -5.86 4.35
CA LYS A 80 -3.74 -7.19 4.52
C LYS A 80 -2.31 -7.22 4.00
N LYS A 81 -1.45 -7.94 4.72
CA LYS A 81 -0.09 -8.29 4.30
C LYS A 81 0.03 -9.81 4.23
N ASN A 82 0.62 -10.32 3.15
CA ASN A 82 0.94 -11.73 2.97
C ASN A 82 2.41 -11.86 2.58
N THR A 83 3.14 -12.75 3.24
CA THR A 83 4.59 -12.95 3.12
C THR A 83 4.91 -14.39 2.85
#